data_AF-A0ABD1MWS5-F1
#
_entry.id   AF-A0ABD1MWS5-F1
#
_cell.length_a   1.000
_cell.length_b   1.000
_cell.length_c   1.000
_cell.angle_alpha   90.00
_cell.angle_beta   90.00
_cell.angle_gamma   90.00
#
_symmetry.space_group_name_H-M   'P 1'
#
loop_
_entity.id
_entity.type
_entity.pdbx_description
1 polymer ?
#
loop_
_entity_poly.entity_id
_entity_poly.type
_entity_poly.pdbx_seq_one_letter_code
_entity_poly.pdbx_strand_id
1 'polypeptide(L)' 'MKMTVLLVHKCTGEGSDPIILANASDVSRFGYFQRSSVKEFIVFVGPTVALRANATPIQFEGRKTMINSMF' A
#
# COMPACT_ATOMS: atom_id res chain seq x y z
N MET A 1 -7.70 18.27 -5.90
CA MET A 1 -6.82 17.07 -5.80
C MET A 1 -7.70 15.83 -5.66
N LYS A 2 -7.33 14.67 -6.22
CA LYS A 2 -8.09 13.41 -6.11
C LYS A 2 -7.13 12.23 -5.92
N MET A 3 -7.47 11.28 -5.04
CA MET A 3 -6.69 10.07 -4.76
C MET A 3 -6.96 9.01 -5.82
N THR A 4 -5.91 8.47 -6.44
CA THR A 4 -6.01 7.46 -7.51
C THR A 4 -6.01 6.04 -6.95
N VAL A 5 -5.33 5.80 -5.83
CA VAL A 5 -5.24 4.47 -5.21
C VAL A 5 -5.06 4.57 -3.70
N LEU A 6 -5.62 3.60 -2.99
CA LEU A 6 -5.31 3.25 -1.61
C LEU A 6 -4.92 1.76 -1.57
N LEU A 7 -3.70 1.47 -1.11
CA LEU A 7 -3.15 0.11 -1.00
C LEU A 7 -2.84 -0.21 0.46
N VAL A 8 -3.22 -1.41 0.90
CA VAL A 8 -2.81 -1.96 2.19
C VAL A 8 -1.83 -3.08 1.93
N HIS A 9 -0.62 -2.96 2.48
CA HIS A 9 0.43 -3.97 2.36
C HIS A 9 0.81 -4.52 3.73
N LYS A 10 1.18 -5.79 3.77
CA LYS A 10 1.86 -6.44 4.89
C LYS A 10 3.34 -6.58 4.56
N CYS A 11 4.19 -5.83 5.24
CA CYS A 11 5.65 -6.00 5.17
C CYS A 11 6.05 -7.13 6.13
N THR A 12 6.63 -8.22 5.63
CA THR A 12 6.93 -9.41 6.44
C THR A 12 8.42 -9.47 6.78
N GLY A 13 8.87 -8.68 7.77
CA GLY A 13 10.28 -8.69 8.19
C GLY A 13 11.30 -8.27 7.12
N GLU A 14 12.58 -8.27 7.49
CA GLU A 14 13.68 -7.89 6.60
C GLU A 14 13.83 -8.91 5.44
N GLY A 15 13.77 -8.43 4.20
CA GLY A 15 14.10 -9.20 3.00
C GLY A 15 12.97 -9.98 2.34
N SER A 16 11.71 -9.87 2.79
CA SER A 16 10.57 -10.45 2.08
C SER A 16 9.77 -9.40 1.30
N ASP A 17 9.16 -9.85 0.20
CA ASP A 17 8.31 -9.00 -0.62
C ASP A 17 7.01 -8.61 0.11
N PRO A 18 6.64 -7.32 0.11
CA PRO A 18 5.38 -6.87 0.72
C PRO A 18 4.18 -7.52 0.04
N ILE A 19 3.27 -8.06 0.85
CA ILE A 19 2.05 -8.72 0.36
C ILE A 19 0.91 -7.69 0.31
N ILE A 20 0.27 -7.53 -0.85
CA ILE A 20 -0.92 -6.68 -0.97
C ILE A 20 -2.10 -7.37 -0.28
N LEU A 21 -2.65 -6.74 0.75
CA LEU A 21 -3.85 -7.20 1.46
C LEU A 21 -5.12 -6.60 0.87
N ALA A 22 -5.08 -5.35 0.44
CA ALA A 22 -6.23 -4.67 -0.15
C ALA A 22 -5.79 -3.62 -1.18
N ASN A 23 -6.60 -3.45 -2.22
CA ASN A 23 -6.41 -2.45 -3.27
C ASN A 23 -7.76 -1.79 -3.59
N ALA A 24 -7.83 -0.47 -3.43
CA ALA A 24 -8.92 0.36 -3.93
C ALA A 24 -8.35 1.39 -4.90
N SER A 25 -8.73 1.34 -6.17
CA SER A 25 -8.24 2.26 -7.21
C SER A 25 -9.38 2.97 -7.93
N ASP A 26 -9.25 4.29 -8.06
CA ASP A 26 -10.11 5.14 -8.89
C ASP A 26 -9.34 5.62 -10.13
N VAL A 27 -9.57 4.91 -11.23
CA VAL A 27 -8.97 5.20 -12.54
C VAL A 27 -9.90 5.97 -13.47
N SER A 28 -10.96 6.60 -12.95
CA SER A 28 -11.97 7.30 -13.76
C SER A 28 -11.37 8.45 -14.60
N ARG A 29 -10.25 9.02 -14.15
CA ARG A 29 -9.52 10.09 -14.84
C ARG A 29 -8.74 9.63 -16.07
N PHE A 30 -8.47 8.34 -16.19
CA PHE A 30 -7.72 7.80 -17.32
C PHE A 30 -8.68 7.42 -18.46
N GLY A 31 -8.19 7.51 -19.69
CA GLY A 31 -8.93 7.08 -20.87
C GLY A 31 -9.31 5.61 -20.78
N TYR A 32 -10.46 5.22 -21.33
CA TYR A 32 -11.04 3.87 -21.16
C TYR A 32 -10.03 2.75 -21.42
N PHE A 33 -9.27 2.84 -22.51
CA PHE A 33 -8.27 1.82 -22.90
C PHE A 33 -7.02 1.78 -22.00
N GLN A 34 -6.71 2.87 -21.30
CA GLN A 34 -5.55 2.93 -20.40
C GLN A 34 -5.87 2.37 -19.01
N ARG A 35 -7.15 2.27 -18.63
CA ARG A 35 -7.57 1.91 -17.27
C ARG A 35 -7.08 0.53 -16.84
N SER A 36 -7.00 -0.44 -17.76
CA SER A 36 -6.45 -1.78 -17.44
C SER A 36 -4.98 -1.69 -17.07
N SER A 37 -4.17 -1.09 -17.96
CA SER A 37 -2.73 -0.91 -17.75
C SER A 37 -2.41 -0.10 -16.48
N VAL A 38 -3.23 0.91 -16.16
CA VAL A 38 -3.05 1.69 -14.92
C VAL A 38 -3.32 0.85 -13.67
N LYS A 39 -4.36 0.01 -13.68
CA LYS A 39 -4.65 -0.89 -12.55
C LYS A 39 -3.52 -1.90 -12.34
N GLU A 40 -2.99 -2.47 -13.41
CA GLU A 40 -1.84 -3.38 -13.35
C GLU A 40 -0.58 -2.67 -12.87
N PHE A 41 -0.32 -1.46 -13.39
CA PHE A 41 0.80 -0.63 -12.95
C PHE A 41 0.74 -0.34 -11.44
N ILE A 42 -0.45 -0.03 -10.91
CA ILE A 42 -0.67 0.21 -9.48
C ILE A 42 -0.29 -1.03 -8.64
N VAL A 43 -0.71 -2.23 -9.06
CA VAL A 43 -0.42 -3.49 -8.36
C VAL A 43 1.07 -3.82 -8.45
N PHE A 44 1.70 -3.54 -9.59
CA PHE A 44 3.13 -3.76 -9.81
C PHE A 44 4.01 -2.83 -8.96
N VAL A 45 3.67 -1.54 -8.88
CA VAL A 45 4.48 -0.54 -8.18
C VAL A 45 4.27 -0.55 -6.66
N GLY A 46 3.10 -1.01 -6.19
CA GLY A 46 2.74 -1.03 -4.77
C GLY A 46 3.79 -1.70 -3.86
N PRO A 47 4.18 -2.96 -4.11
CA PRO A 47 5.19 -3.66 -3.32
C PRO A 47 6.56 -2.96 -3.35
N THR A 48 6.96 -2.41 -4.50
CA THR A 48 8.22 -1.67 -4.65
C THR A 48 8.26 -0.44 -3.75
N VAL A 49 7.14 0.29 -3.65
CA VAL A 49 7.02 1.46 -2.78
C VAL A 49 7.02 1.04 -1.31
N ALA A 50 6.27 0.00 -0.95
CA ALA A 50 6.22 -0.52 0.41
C ALA A 50 7.60 -1.02 0.90
N LEU A 51 8.38 -1.65 0.02
CA LEU A 51 9.74 -2.12 0.29
C LEU A 51 10.75 -0.98 0.50
N ARG A 52 10.52 0.20 -0.08
CA ARG A 52 11.41 1.37 0.16
C ARG A 52 10.98 2.21 1.35
N ALA A 53 9.69 2.23 1.67
CA ALA A 53 9.14 2.99 2.78
C ALA A 53 9.44 2.36 4.15
N ASN A 54 9.68 1.05 4.22
CA ASN A 54 10.09 0.38 5.47
C ASN A 54 11.39 0.97 6.08
N ALA A 55 12.22 1.64 5.28
CA ALA A 55 13.47 2.27 5.72
C ALA A 55 13.23 3.60 6.46
N THR A 56 12.04 4.21 6.34
CA THR A 56 11.69 5.45 7.04
C THR A 56 10.25 5.39 7.56
N PRO A 57 10.03 5.07 8.85
CA PRO A 57 8.70 5.05 9.41
C PRO A 57 8.15 6.49 9.49
N ILE A 58 7.30 6.89 8.54
CA ILE A 58 6.25 7.86 8.81
C ILE A 58 5.15 7.10 9.56
N GLN A 59 5.50 6.60 10.75
CA GLN A 59 4.63 5.73 11.55
C GLN A 59 3.78 6.62 12.44
N PHE A 60 2.49 6.71 12.15
CA PHE A 60 1.51 7.00 13.19
C PHE A 60 1.47 5.78 14.13
N GLU A 61 2.43 5.74 15.06
CA GLU A 61 2.58 4.81 16.19
C GLU A 61 1.42 5.05 17.19
N GLY A 62 0.18 4.87 16.75
CA GLY A 62 -1.00 5.30 17.50
C GLY A 62 -1.86 4.17 18.04
N ARG A 63 -1.55 2.89 17.79
CA ARG A 63 -2.50 1.81 18.16
C ARG A 63 -1.94 0.40 18.37
N LYS A 64 -0.62 0.20 18.44
CA LYS A 64 -0.05 -1.13 18.74
C LYS A 64 0.23 -1.37 20.23
N THR A 65 0.38 -0.33 21.03
CA THR A 65 0.71 -0.46 22.47
C THR A 65 -0.48 -0.73 23.38
N MET A 66 -1.73 -0.50 22.96
CA MET A 66 -2.89 -0.62 23.86
C MET A 66 -3.44 -2.05 24.02
N ILE A 67 -3.12 -2.97 23.10
CA ILE A 67 -3.64 -4.35 23.15
C ILE A 67 -2.69 -5.28 23.92
N ASN A 68 -1.37 -5.02 23.87
CA ASN A 68 -0.37 -5.79 24.62
C ASN A 68 -0.19 -5.35 26.08
N SER A 69 -0.89 -4.30 26.54
CA SER A 69 -0.90 -3.89 27.96
C SER A 69 -2.16 -4.32 28.69
N MET A 70 -3.02 -5.14 28.06
CA MET A 70 -4.33 -5.55 28.58
C MET A 70 -4.44 -7.07 28.80
N PHE A 71 -3.34 -7.81 28.56
CA PHE A 71 -3.14 -9.22 28.90
C PHE A 71 -1.81 -9.39 29.62
#